data_AF-A0A1H3LC70-F1
#
_entry.id   AF-A0A1H3LC70-F1
#
_cell.length_a   1.000
_cell.length_b   1.000
_cell.length_c   1.000
_cell.angle_alpha   90.00
_cell.angle_beta   90.00
_cell.angle_gamma   90.00
#
_symmetry.space_group_name_H-M   'P 1'
#
loop_
_entity.id
_entity.type
_entity.pdbx_description
1 polymer ?
#
loop_
_entity_poly.entity_id
_entity_poly.type
_entity_poly.pdbx_seq_one_letter_code
_entity_poly.pdbx_strand_id
1 'polypeptide(L)'
;MKSANRRPDRRHANATTMTTTRATRPFPAAPLRLFGAGLAAALALSGCSILDEKPKTPTVQYAPDPRVPADPSWPQANWQLSVSVPSAARMIDSLRIAVRPSGDEVQVYKGAAWAKLPSNMIEDALLRTLEDSGKIAAVARQGSGIGADYKLVLDLRRFESDYAGNAVPSAVIEINAKLFHNVDQKVVASRTFLQSTPAATTEVRDVVAAFERSLAAGTGEIAGWALVSGDAHEKSHKR
;
A
#
# COMPACT_ATOMS: atom_id res chain seq x y z
N MET A 1 -32.84 13.87 -56.66
CA MET A 1 -34.24 13.90 -56.15
C MET A 1 -34.21 14.73 -54.86
N LYS A 2 -34.46 16.05 -54.92
CA LYS A 2 -35.76 16.72 -54.64
C LYS A 2 -36.30 16.31 -53.25
N SER A 3 -36.69 17.17 -52.31
CA SER A 3 -37.00 18.62 -52.27
C SER A 3 -37.25 18.90 -50.77
N ALA A 4 -36.54 19.82 -50.12
CA ALA A 4 -36.92 21.22 -49.93
C ALA A 4 -38.26 21.46 -49.17
N ASN A 5 -38.13 22.29 -48.13
CA ASN A 5 -38.97 23.47 -47.88
C ASN A 5 -40.28 23.27 -47.07
N ARG A 6 -40.38 23.98 -45.93
CA ARG A 6 -41.21 25.20 -45.81
C ARG A 6 -41.20 25.78 -44.38
N ARG A 7 -40.53 26.93 -44.22
CA ARG A 7 -41.11 28.12 -43.56
C ARG A 7 -42.17 28.73 -44.53
N PRO A 8 -42.94 29.80 -44.26
CA PRO A 8 -42.95 30.81 -43.17
C PRO A 8 -44.40 31.05 -42.63
N ASP A 9 -44.72 32.04 -41.80
CA ASP A 9 -45.13 33.43 -42.17
C ASP A 9 -45.56 34.11 -40.85
N ARG A 10 -44.96 35.22 -40.36
CA ARG A 10 -45.19 36.64 -40.73
C ARG A 10 -46.66 37.10 -40.61
N ARG A 11 -46.91 38.06 -39.70
CA ARG A 11 -47.87 39.20 -39.79
C ARG A 11 -47.76 40.02 -38.49
N HIS A 12 -47.20 41.24 -38.55
CA HIS A 12 -47.86 42.54 -38.81
C HIS A 12 -48.55 43.09 -37.55
N ALA A 13 -48.02 44.18 -36.96
CA ALA A 13 -48.51 45.58 -37.12
C ALA A 13 -49.66 45.86 -36.11
N ASN A 14 -49.84 47.00 -35.42
CA ASN A 14 -49.50 48.39 -35.66
C ASN A 14 -49.58 49.19 -34.34
N ALA A 15 -49.08 50.42 -34.42
CA ALA A 15 -49.15 51.51 -33.45
C ALA A 15 -50.55 51.86 -32.93
N THR A 16 -50.64 52.58 -31.80
CA THR A 16 -51.48 53.79 -31.61
C THR A 16 -51.10 54.51 -30.32
N THR A 17 -50.83 55.80 -30.47
CA THR A 17 -50.62 56.85 -29.46
C THR A 17 -51.86 57.07 -28.60
N MET A 18 -51.72 57.30 -27.29
CA MET A 18 -52.71 58.12 -26.55
C MET A 18 -52.10 58.72 -25.28
N THR A 19 -51.91 60.02 -25.33
CA THR A 19 -51.70 60.93 -24.20
C THR A 19 -52.99 61.00 -23.38
N THR A 20 -52.94 60.80 -22.07
CA THR A 20 -54.00 61.27 -21.15
C THR A 20 -53.42 61.58 -19.78
N THR A 21 -53.38 62.88 -19.51
CA THR A 21 -53.28 63.55 -18.22
C THR A 21 -54.44 63.15 -17.31
N ARG A 22 -54.20 62.67 -16.08
CA ARG A 22 -54.72 63.27 -14.83
C ARG A 22 -54.38 62.50 -13.55
N ALA A 23 -54.31 63.30 -12.49
CA ALA A 23 -54.76 63.04 -11.11
C ALA A 23 -53.76 62.39 -10.15
N THR A 24 -53.08 63.29 -9.44
CA THR A 24 -52.47 63.12 -8.12
C THR A 24 -53.42 62.43 -7.13
N ARG A 25 -52.93 61.38 -6.48
CA ARG A 25 -53.43 60.88 -5.20
C ARG A 25 -52.23 60.70 -4.26
N PRO A 26 -52.26 61.23 -3.02
CA PRO A 26 -51.21 61.01 -2.06
C PRO A 26 -51.35 59.58 -1.54
N PHE A 27 -50.32 58.75 -1.72
CA PHE A 27 -50.28 57.44 -1.08
C PHE A 27 -49.59 57.54 0.28
N PRO A 28 -50.17 56.91 1.32
CA PRO A 28 -49.76 57.07 2.71
C PRO A 28 -48.41 56.41 2.98
N ALA A 29 -47.64 57.06 3.85
CA ALA A 29 -46.44 56.49 4.44
C ALA A 29 -46.81 55.39 5.45
N ALA A 30 -46.32 54.17 5.24
CA ALA A 30 -45.99 53.18 6.28
C ALA A 30 -45.55 51.84 5.64
N PRO A 31 -44.86 50.95 6.36
CA PRO A 31 -43.68 51.20 7.18
C PRO A 31 -42.51 50.33 6.71
N LEU A 32 -41.32 50.92 6.74
CA LEU A 32 -40.02 50.28 6.59
C LEU A 32 -39.74 49.37 7.81
N ARG A 33 -40.48 48.28 7.98
CA ARG A 33 -40.34 47.35 9.12
C ARG A 33 -40.41 45.87 8.74
N LEU A 34 -40.10 45.53 7.49
CA LEU A 34 -40.04 44.13 7.03
C LEU A 34 -38.73 43.76 6.30
N PHE A 35 -37.68 44.57 6.46
CA PHE A 35 -36.32 44.23 5.98
C PHE A 35 -35.30 44.01 7.11
N GLY A 36 -35.71 44.04 8.38
CA GLY A 36 -34.82 43.81 9.53
C GLY A 36 -34.67 42.34 9.93
N ALA A 37 -35.64 41.49 9.63
CA ALA A 37 -35.65 40.09 10.10
C ALA A 37 -34.85 39.12 9.21
N GLY A 38 -34.56 39.48 7.95
CA GLY A 38 -33.79 38.63 7.03
C GLY A 38 -32.27 38.70 7.24
N LEU A 39 -31.75 39.84 7.71
CA LEU A 39 -30.30 40.05 7.84
C LEU A 39 -29.72 39.41 9.11
N ALA A 40 -30.52 39.25 10.18
CA ALA A 40 -30.10 38.58 11.40
C ALA A 40 -29.98 37.05 11.23
N ALA A 41 -30.82 36.45 10.37
CA ALA A 41 -30.77 35.01 10.09
C ALA A 41 -29.57 34.61 9.21
N ALA A 42 -29.07 35.52 8.36
CA ALA A 42 -27.90 35.26 7.52
C ALA A 42 -26.57 35.30 8.28
N LEU A 43 -26.51 36.00 9.42
CA LEU A 43 -25.31 36.07 10.29
C LEU A 43 -25.21 34.90 11.28
N ALA A 44 -26.27 34.13 11.47
CA ALA A 44 -26.27 32.96 12.36
C ALA A 44 -25.72 31.68 11.70
N LEU A 45 -25.46 31.68 10.37
CA LEU A 45 -24.93 30.53 9.64
C LEU A 45 -23.41 30.56 9.41
N SER A 46 -22.68 31.58 9.89
CA SER A 46 -21.22 31.68 9.73
C SER A 46 -20.42 30.91 10.80
N GLY A 47 -21.06 30.11 11.65
CA GLY A 47 -20.51 29.63 12.92
C GLY A 47 -19.96 28.20 13.01
N CYS A 48 -19.77 27.43 11.92
CA CYS A 48 -19.31 26.03 12.03
C CYS A 48 -18.17 25.64 11.06
N SER A 49 -17.22 26.55 10.78
CA SER A 49 -16.01 26.22 9.99
C SER A 49 -14.71 26.48 10.75
N ILE A 50 -14.72 26.27 12.07
CA ILE A 50 -13.50 25.97 12.82
C ILE A 50 -13.50 24.46 12.98
N LEU A 51 -13.18 23.79 11.88
CA LEU A 51 -12.65 22.43 11.95
C LEU A 51 -11.32 22.57 12.69
N ASP A 52 -11.19 21.88 13.81
CA ASP A 52 -9.92 21.63 14.50
C ASP A 52 -8.92 20.99 13.54
N GLU A 53 -8.20 21.78 12.75
CA GLU A 53 -7.00 21.34 12.05
C GLU A 53 -5.90 21.18 13.10
N LYS A 54 -5.98 20.09 13.88
CA LYS A 54 -4.82 19.60 14.63
C LYS A 54 -3.66 19.53 13.63
N PRO A 55 -2.50 20.15 13.91
CA PRO A 55 -1.37 20.09 13.00
C PRO A 55 -1.08 18.61 12.72
N LYS A 56 -1.33 18.16 11.49
CA LYS A 56 -1.00 16.80 11.06
C LYS A 56 0.52 16.70 11.13
N THR A 57 1.03 16.07 12.19
CA THR A 57 2.44 15.72 12.26
C THR A 57 2.79 14.94 10.99
N PRO A 58 3.79 15.36 10.21
CA PRO A 58 4.18 14.66 9.00
C PRO A 58 4.48 13.19 9.34
N THR A 59 3.86 12.26 8.61
CA THR A 59 4.18 10.84 8.75
C THR A 59 5.43 10.55 7.94
N VAL A 60 6.51 10.13 8.59
CA VAL A 60 7.74 9.70 7.93
C VAL A 60 7.51 8.32 7.32
N GLN A 61 7.90 8.14 6.06
CA GLN A 61 7.79 6.87 5.36
C GLN A 61 9.15 6.17 5.31
N TYR A 62 9.16 4.89 5.66
CA TYR A 62 10.36 4.05 5.68
C TYR A 62 10.25 2.93 4.64
N ALA A 63 11.34 2.67 3.93
CA ALA A 63 11.42 1.63 2.92
C ALA A 63 12.73 0.86 3.06
N PRO A 64 12.85 -0.06 4.04
CA PRO A 64 14.00 -0.97 4.10
C PRO A 64 14.16 -1.70 2.76
N ASP A 65 15.36 -1.64 2.18
CA ASP A 65 15.71 -2.30 0.92
C ASP A 65 17.13 -2.88 1.03
N PRO A 66 17.29 -3.95 1.82
CA PRO A 66 18.61 -4.49 2.11
C PRO A 66 19.31 -4.99 0.84
N ARG A 67 20.64 -4.97 0.87
CA ARG A 67 21.49 -5.65 -0.12
C ARG A 67 22.08 -6.89 0.53
N VAL A 68 21.73 -8.06 0.01
CA VAL A 68 22.21 -9.35 0.52
C VAL A 68 23.32 -9.84 -0.39
N PRO A 69 24.56 -10.01 0.10
CA PRO A 69 25.63 -10.58 -0.69
C PRO A 69 25.35 -12.06 -0.97
N ALA A 70 25.70 -12.52 -2.17
CA ALA A 70 25.60 -13.93 -2.52
C ALA A 70 26.54 -14.78 -1.65
N ASP A 71 26.03 -15.86 -1.07
CA ASP A 71 26.86 -16.84 -0.40
C ASP A 71 27.59 -17.70 -1.47
N PRO A 72 28.93 -17.79 -1.43
CA PRO A 72 29.69 -18.63 -2.36
C PRO A 72 29.25 -20.10 -2.37
N SER A 73 28.74 -20.61 -1.25
CA SER A 73 28.29 -21.99 -1.07
C SER A 73 26.97 -22.31 -1.76
N TRP A 74 26.20 -21.30 -2.20
CA TRP A 74 24.96 -21.55 -2.94
C TRP A 74 25.24 -22.28 -4.27
N PRO A 75 24.43 -23.29 -4.62
CA PRO A 75 24.60 -24.03 -5.87
C PRO A 75 24.26 -23.14 -7.07
N GLN A 76 24.83 -23.48 -8.24
CA GLN A 76 24.43 -22.89 -9.51
C GLN A 76 23.16 -23.58 -10.02
N ALA A 77 22.02 -22.92 -9.89
CA ALA A 77 20.73 -23.39 -10.37
C ALA A 77 20.57 -23.08 -11.87
N ASN A 78 20.50 -24.12 -12.69
CA ASN A 78 20.23 -24.01 -14.15
C ASN A 78 18.73 -24.07 -14.49
N TRP A 79 17.88 -23.79 -13.51
CA TRP A 79 16.42 -23.79 -13.60
C TRP A 79 15.87 -22.41 -13.25
N GLN A 80 14.60 -22.19 -13.57
CA GLN A 80 13.93 -20.90 -13.46
C GLN A 80 12.97 -20.89 -12.27
N LEU A 81 12.88 -19.76 -11.57
CA LEU A 81 12.03 -19.59 -10.39
C LEU A 81 10.99 -18.47 -10.59
N SER A 82 9.77 -18.75 -10.16
CA SER A 82 8.75 -17.72 -9.94
C SER A 82 8.56 -17.47 -8.45
N VAL A 83 8.51 -16.20 -8.03
CA VAL A 83 8.22 -15.80 -6.65
C VAL A 83 6.83 -15.18 -6.58
N SER A 84 5.99 -15.66 -5.69
CA SER A 84 4.69 -15.05 -5.42
C SER A 84 4.80 -13.97 -4.36
N VAL A 85 3.99 -12.91 -4.46
CA VAL A 85 3.75 -11.99 -3.33
C VAL A 85 3.35 -12.81 -2.09
N PRO A 86 4.02 -12.63 -0.94
CA PRO A 86 3.66 -13.34 0.29
C PRO A 86 2.19 -13.12 0.68
N SER A 87 1.48 -14.21 1.02
CA SER A 87 0.19 -14.09 1.69
C SER A 87 0.39 -13.56 3.10
N ALA A 88 -0.47 -12.66 3.56
CA ALA A 88 -0.34 -12.06 4.88
C ALA A 88 -1.68 -11.57 5.41
N ALA A 89 -1.85 -11.55 6.73
CA ALA A 89 -3.01 -10.93 7.36
C ALA A 89 -2.94 -9.39 7.22
N ARG A 90 -4.08 -8.72 6.96
CA ARG A 90 -4.17 -7.26 6.76
C ARG A 90 -3.62 -6.41 7.91
N MET A 91 -3.61 -6.96 9.12
CA MET A 91 -3.06 -6.27 10.29
C MET A 91 -1.54 -6.12 10.21
N ILE A 92 -0.87 -7.13 9.63
CA ILE A 92 0.58 -7.17 9.44
C ILE A 92 0.93 -6.52 8.11
N ASP A 93 0.19 -6.84 7.06
CA ASP A 93 0.41 -6.31 5.71
C ASP A 93 -0.34 -4.99 5.49
N SER A 94 0.14 -3.96 6.19
CA SER A 94 -0.35 -2.60 6.07
C SER A 94 0.82 -1.62 5.99
N LEU A 95 0.53 -0.36 5.62
CA LEU A 95 1.54 0.69 5.67
C LEU A 95 1.88 1.15 7.10
N ARG A 96 1.29 0.57 8.14
CA ARG A 96 1.58 0.93 9.53
C ARG A 96 2.67 0.01 10.08
N ILE A 97 3.60 0.58 10.84
CA ILE A 97 4.63 -0.21 11.52
C ILE A 97 3.98 -0.82 12.77
N ALA A 98 3.73 -2.13 12.72
CA ALA A 98 3.17 -2.88 13.83
C ALA A 98 4.17 -3.00 14.99
N VAL A 99 3.68 -2.87 16.22
CA VAL A 99 4.46 -3.05 17.44
C VAL A 99 3.65 -3.86 18.45
N ARG A 100 4.31 -4.76 19.15
CA ARG A 100 3.77 -5.60 20.21
C ARG A 100 4.47 -5.23 21.53
N PRO A 101 3.87 -4.34 22.34
CA PRO A 101 4.46 -3.94 23.62
C PRO A 101 4.41 -5.05 24.67
N SER A 102 3.32 -5.82 24.70
CA SER A 102 3.14 -6.91 25.66
C SER A 102 2.20 -7.98 25.11
N GLY A 103 2.51 -9.26 25.37
CA GLY A 103 1.65 -10.41 25.08
C GLY A 103 0.88 -10.31 23.76
N ASP A 104 -0.44 -10.23 23.87
CA ASP A 104 -1.37 -10.23 22.73
C ASP A 104 -1.75 -8.82 22.22
N GLU A 105 -1.18 -7.77 22.81
CA GLU A 105 -1.47 -6.39 22.44
C GLU A 105 -0.67 -5.97 21.21
N VAL A 106 -1.38 -5.65 20.12
CA VAL A 106 -0.79 -5.10 18.89
C VAL A 106 -1.20 -3.63 18.75
N GLN A 107 -0.21 -2.77 18.62
CA GLN A 107 -0.35 -1.35 18.34
C GLN A 107 0.41 -0.98 17.06
N VAL A 108 0.44 0.32 16.74
CA VAL A 108 1.18 0.87 15.62
C VAL A 108 1.97 2.10 16.04
N TYR A 109 3.18 2.27 15.50
CA TYR A 109 3.94 3.50 15.72
C TYR A 109 3.19 4.72 15.15
N LYS A 110 3.20 5.83 15.90
CA LYS A 110 2.62 7.11 15.45
C LYS A 110 3.69 7.90 14.68
N GLY A 111 3.27 8.63 13.64
CA GLY A 111 4.17 9.48 12.85
C GLY A 111 5.15 8.71 11.96
N ALA A 112 5.02 7.38 11.87
CA ALA A 112 5.88 6.52 11.08
C ALA A 112 5.05 5.47 10.32
N ALA A 113 5.41 5.25 9.06
CA ALA A 113 4.73 4.32 8.18
C ALA A 113 5.73 3.62 7.27
N TRP A 114 5.36 2.45 6.77
CA TRP A 114 6.04 1.85 5.63
C TRP A 114 5.68 2.59 4.35
N ALA A 115 6.64 2.71 3.43
CA ALA A 115 6.41 3.25 2.09
C ALA A 115 5.76 2.21 1.16
N LYS A 116 5.89 0.92 1.48
CA LYS A 116 5.36 -0.23 0.75
C LYS A 116 4.78 -1.25 1.73
N LEU A 117 3.92 -2.13 1.25
CA LEU A 117 3.43 -3.25 2.05
C LEU A 117 4.59 -4.19 2.42
N PRO A 118 4.65 -4.71 3.66
CA PRO A 118 5.66 -5.70 4.05
C PRO A 118 5.76 -6.90 3.12
N SER A 119 4.65 -7.42 2.61
CA SER A 119 4.63 -8.50 1.60
C SER A 119 5.43 -8.12 0.35
N ASN A 120 5.21 -6.92 -0.18
CA ASN A 120 5.95 -6.40 -1.34
C ASN A 120 7.42 -6.14 -1.03
N MET A 121 7.77 -5.67 0.19
CA MET A 121 9.17 -5.51 0.59
C MET A 121 9.92 -6.83 0.58
N ILE A 122 9.30 -7.90 1.07
CA ILE A 122 9.87 -9.25 1.07
C ILE A 122 10.00 -9.80 -0.34
N GLU A 123 8.97 -9.66 -1.18
CA GLU A 123 9.02 -10.08 -2.59
C GLU A 123 10.17 -9.37 -3.33
N ASP A 124 10.23 -8.03 -3.23
CA ASP A 124 11.27 -7.21 -3.87
C ASP A 124 12.67 -7.62 -3.39
N ALA A 125 12.85 -7.79 -2.09
CA ALA A 125 14.15 -8.16 -1.52
C ALA A 125 14.58 -9.58 -1.91
N LEU A 126 13.65 -10.55 -1.99
CA LEU A 126 13.94 -11.91 -2.45
C LEU A 126 14.31 -11.96 -3.92
N LEU A 127 13.54 -11.29 -4.78
CA LEU A 127 13.84 -11.20 -6.21
C LEU A 127 15.22 -10.62 -6.42
N ARG A 128 15.49 -9.46 -5.82
CA ARG A 128 16.79 -8.80 -5.93
C ARG A 128 17.93 -9.68 -5.41
N THR A 129 17.75 -10.32 -4.25
CA THR A 129 18.76 -11.22 -3.67
C THR A 129 19.12 -12.35 -4.65
N LEU A 130 18.12 -12.95 -5.31
CA LEU A 130 18.32 -14.03 -6.27
C LEU A 130 18.90 -13.52 -7.60
N GLU A 131 18.42 -12.39 -8.12
CA GLU A 131 18.90 -11.73 -9.35
C GLU A 131 20.38 -11.33 -9.21
N ASP A 132 20.70 -10.57 -8.16
CA ASP A 132 22.06 -10.06 -7.91
C ASP A 132 23.04 -11.19 -7.53
N SER A 133 22.54 -12.37 -7.14
CA SER A 133 23.41 -13.49 -6.76
C SER A 133 24.18 -14.11 -7.92
N GLY A 134 23.64 -14.04 -9.14
CA GLY A 134 24.15 -14.79 -10.29
C GLY A 134 24.06 -16.32 -10.16
N LYS A 135 23.37 -16.83 -9.13
CA LYS A 135 23.30 -18.27 -8.81
C LYS A 135 22.11 -18.99 -9.43
N ILE A 136 21.23 -18.30 -10.16
CA ILE A 136 20.04 -18.87 -10.79
C ILE A 136 19.92 -18.44 -12.25
N ALA A 137 19.44 -19.33 -13.12
CA ALA A 137 19.29 -19.07 -14.55
C ALA A 137 18.31 -17.92 -14.84
N ALA A 138 17.17 -17.91 -14.16
CA ALA A 138 16.23 -16.79 -14.15
C ALA A 138 15.35 -16.82 -12.91
N VAL A 139 14.97 -15.64 -12.44
CA VAL A 139 13.94 -15.47 -11.42
C VAL A 139 13.01 -14.33 -11.84
N ALA A 140 11.72 -14.44 -11.56
CA ALA A 140 10.79 -13.33 -11.78
C ALA A 140 9.56 -13.41 -10.86
N ARG A 141 8.79 -12.32 -10.84
CA ARG A 141 7.46 -12.29 -10.22
C ARG A 141 6.55 -13.32 -10.87
N GLN A 142 5.72 -13.96 -10.07
CA GLN A 142 4.68 -14.85 -10.57
C GLN A 142 3.74 -14.07 -11.50
N GLY A 143 3.44 -14.65 -12.66
CA GLY A 143 2.57 -14.02 -13.68
C GLY A 143 3.31 -13.12 -14.69
N SER A 144 4.63 -13.01 -14.60
CA SER A 144 5.47 -12.25 -15.56
C SER A 144 5.58 -12.87 -16.96
N GLY A 145 4.97 -14.02 -17.22
CA GLY A 145 5.05 -14.72 -18.51
C GLY A 145 6.27 -15.65 -18.66
N ILE A 146 7.10 -15.78 -17.63
CA ILE A 146 8.21 -16.75 -17.60
C ILE A 146 7.67 -18.16 -17.27
N GLY A 147 8.07 -19.15 -18.07
CA GLY A 147 7.83 -20.57 -17.80
C GLY A 147 8.78 -21.08 -16.72
N ALA A 148 8.51 -20.75 -15.46
CA ALA A 148 9.37 -21.16 -14.35
C ALA A 148 9.24 -22.66 -14.03
N ASP A 149 10.36 -23.33 -13.80
CA ASP A 149 10.41 -24.75 -13.38
C ASP A 149 9.90 -24.90 -11.94
N TYR A 150 10.23 -23.93 -11.09
CA TYR A 150 9.82 -23.88 -9.68
C TYR A 150 9.00 -22.63 -9.35
N LYS A 151 8.21 -22.74 -8.29
CA LYS A 151 7.46 -21.62 -7.68
C LYS A 151 7.71 -21.56 -6.19
N LEU A 152 8.16 -20.40 -5.71
CA LEU A 152 8.30 -20.09 -4.30
C LEU A 152 7.03 -19.39 -3.80
N VAL A 153 6.32 -20.05 -2.89
CA VAL A 153 5.12 -19.53 -2.22
C VAL A 153 5.47 -19.18 -0.79
N LEU A 154 5.04 -18.00 -0.34
CA LEU A 154 5.40 -17.42 0.94
C LEU A 154 4.14 -17.06 1.73
N ASP A 155 4.19 -17.30 3.05
CA ASP A 155 3.17 -16.91 4.01
C ASP A 155 3.85 -16.11 5.14
N LEU A 156 3.56 -14.81 5.20
CA LEU A 156 4.08 -13.87 6.18
C LEU A 156 3.20 -13.89 7.43
N ARG A 157 3.77 -14.43 8.50
CA ARG A 157 3.07 -14.67 9.78
C ARG A 157 3.31 -13.58 10.80
N ARG A 158 4.50 -12.97 10.78
CA ARG A 158 4.88 -11.87 11.66
C ARG A 158 5.73 -10.86 10.90
N PHE A 159 5.42 -9.59 11.07
CA PHE A 159 6.22 -8.45 10.63
C PHE A 159 5.97 -7.30 11.60
N GLU A 160 6.62 -7.36 12.75
CA GLU A 160 6.31 -6.50 13.89
C GLU A 160 7.53 -6.22 14.75
N SER A 161 7.49 -5.08 15.44
CA SER A 161 8.43 -4.73 16.50
C SER A 161 7.95 -5.37 17.80
N ASP A 162 8.62 -6.40 18.30
CA ASP A 162 8.19 -7.15 19.49
C ASP A 162 9.09 -6.84 20.68
N TYR A 163 8.49 -6.37 21.78
CA TYR A 163 9.23 -6.14 23.03
C TYR A 163 9.53 -7.45 23.76
N ALA A 164 8.64 -8.45 23.71
CA ALA A 164 8.81 -9.73 24.42
C ALA A 164 9.31 -9.58 25.88
N GLY A 165 8.88 -8.54 26.60
CA GLY A 165 9.28 -8.24 27.98
C GLY A 165 10.64 -7.52 28.14
N ASN A 166 11.29 -7.13 27.05
CA ASN A 166 12.57 -6.41 27.06
C ASN A 166 12.38 -4.88 27.12
N ALA A 167 13.47 -4.15 27.37
CA ALA A 167 13.47 -2.68 27.36
C ALA A 167 13.52 -2.08 25.95
N VAL A 168 14.10 -2.81 24.99
CA VAL A 168 14.15 -2.45 23.57
C VAL A 168 13.51 -3.55 22.74
N PRO A 169 12.78 -3.22 21.67
CA PRO A 169 12.11 -4.23 20.86
C PRO A 169 13.07 -4.91 19.87
N SER A 170 12.66 -6.08 19.40
CA SER A 170 13.25 -6.73 18.22
C SER A 170 12.34 -6.57 17.01
N ALA A 171 12.92 -6.35 15.83
CA ALA A 171 12.21 -6.52 14.58
C ALA A 171 12.05 -8.02 14.30
N VAL A 172 10.81 -8.50 14.33
CA VAL A 172 10.46 -9.90 14.15
C VAL A 172 9.83 -10.10 12.79
N ILE A 173 10.43 -10.98 11.99
CA ILE A 173 9.92 -11.40 10.68
C ILE A 173 9.81 -12.93 10.70
N GLU A 174 8.59 -13.45 10.57
CA GLU A 174 8.33 -14.89 10.47
C GLU A 174 7.65 -15.21 9.15
N ILE A 175 8.28 -16.07 8.36
CA ILE A 175 7.82 -16.45 7.03
C ILE A 175 7.83 -17.98 6.90
N ASN A 176 6.70 -18.56 6.50
CA ASN A 176 6.69 -19.92 5.98
C ASN A 176 6.89 -19.90 4.46
N ALA A 177 7.87 -20.66 3.97
CA ALA A 177 8.18 -20.77 2.56
C ALA A 177 7.95 -22.20 2.07
N LYS A 178 7.39 -22.32 0.87
CA LYS A 178 7.16 -23.59 0.17
C LYS A 178 7.70 -23.49 -1.25
N LEU A 179 8.55 -24.44 -1.61
CA LEU A 179 9.04 -24.59 -2.97
C LEU A 179 8.21 -25.65 -3.67
N PHE A 180 7.55 -25.27 -4.75
CA PHE A 180 6.79 -26.16 -5.62
C PHE A 180 7.56 -26.40 -6.91
N HIS A 181 7.52 -27.62 -7.42
CA HIS A 181 7.91 -27.90 -8.79
C HIS A 181 6.68 -27.79 -9.68
N ASN A 182 6.74 -26.92 -10.70
CA ASN A 182 5.56 -26.54 -11.47
C ASN A 182 5.12 -27.64 -12.44
N VAL A 183 6.05 -28.47 -12.93
CA VAL A 183 5.76 -29.51 -13.92
C VAL A 183 4.88 -30.62 -13.35
N ASP A 184 5.21 -31.12 -12.16
CA ASP A 184 4.43 -32.20 -11.51
C ASP A 184 3.57 -31.73 -10.35
N GLN A 185 3.53 -30.41 -10.10
CA GLN A 185 2.71 -29.74 -9.08
C GLN A 185 2.95 -30.23 -7.66
N LYS A 186 4.15 -30.72 -7.35
CA LYS A 186 4.50 -31.22 -6.00
C LYS A 186 5.21 -30.17 -5.16
N VAL A 187 5.01 -30.27 -3.85
CA VAL A 187 5.82 -29.57 -2.86
C VAL A 187 7.17 -30.28 -2.78
N VAL A 188 8.23 -29.57 -3.16
CA VAL A 188 9.62 -30.04 -3.06
C VAL A 188 10.10 -29.95 -1.62
N ALA A 189 9.85 -28.81 -0.98
CA ALA A 189 10.26 -28.54 0.39
C ALA A 189 9.39 -27.46 1.03
N SER A 190 9.31 -27.47 2.36
CA SER A 190 8.63 -26.46 3.16
C SER A 190 9.44 -26.17 4.41
N ARG A 191 9.64 -24.89 4.74
CA ARG A 191 10.38 -24.45 5.92
C ARG A 191 9.84 -23.13 6.47
N THR A 192 9.87 -22.97 7.79
CA THR A 192 9.61 -21.68 8.44
C THR A 192 10.92 -21.02 8.84
N PHE A 193 11.01 -19.72 8.57
CA PHE A 193 12.12 -18.84 8.88
C PHE A 193 11.66 -17.80 9.88
N LEU A 194 12.41 -17.61 10.95
CA LEU A 194 12.14 -16.63 11.99
C LEU A 194 13.39 -15.81 12.23
N GLN A 195 13.29 -14.52 11.93
CA GLN A 195 14.33 -13.53 12.22
C GLN A 195 13.84 -12.64 13.35
N SER A 196 14.71 -12.38 14.32
CA SER A 196 14.44 -11.51 15.47
C SER A 196 15.69 -10.70 15.77
N THR A 197 15.79 -9.50 15.20
CA THR A 197 16.95 -8.63 15.40
C THR A 197 16.62 -7.53 16.40
N PRO A 198 17.37 -7.38 17.51
CA PRO A 198 17.15 -6.30 18.45
C PRO A 198 17.44 -4.93 17.82
N ALA A 199 16.60 -3.95 18.12
CA ALA A 199 16.85 -2.54 17.85
C ALA A 199 17.95 -2.00 18.78
N ALA A 200 18.69 -1.00 18.33
CA ALA A 200 19.71 -0.36 19.16
C ALA A 200 19.09 0.46 20.30
N THR A 201 17.95 1.09 20.03
CA THR A 201 17.16 1.87 20.99
C THR A 201 15.66 1.71 20.67
N THR A 202 14.80 2.40 21.44
CA THR A 202 13.36 2.48 21.18
C THR A 202 12.98 3.49 20.08
N GLU A 203 13.96 4.22 19.53
CA GLU A 203 13.71 5.18 18.46
C GLU A 203 13.27 4.48 17.17
N VAL A 204 12.25 5.02 16.50
CA VAL A 204 11.67 4.41 15.29
C VAL A 204 12.73 4.12 14.23
N ARG A 205 13.70 5.01 14.05
CA ARG A 205 14.78 4.82 13.08
C ARG A 205 15.61 3.56 13.38
N ASP A 206 15.89 3.30 14.65
CA ASP A 206 16.70 2.15 15.06
C ASP A 206 15.90 0.84 14.99
N VAL A 207 14.58 0.92 15.21
CA VAL A 207 13.63 -0.18 14.95
C VAL A 207 13.59 -0.50 13.45
N VAL A 208 13.50 0.50 12.59
CA VAL A 208 13.53 0.32 11.12
C VAL A 208 14.87 -0.28 10.67
N ALA A 209 15.99 0.15 11.26
CA ALA A 209 17.30 -0.46 10.98
C ALA A 209 17.39 -1.93 11.44
N ALA A 210 16.66 -2.32 12.49
CA ALA A 210 16.53 -3.72 12.87
C ALA A 210 15.65 -4.52 11.89
N PHE A 211 14.60 -3.92 11.33
CA PHE A 211 13.81 -4.52 10.26
C PHE A 211 14.65 -4.75 9.00
N GLU A 212 15.48 -3.79 8.61
CA GLU A 212 16.36 -3.94 7.46
C GLU A 212 17.32 -5.12 7.63
N ARG A 213 17.94 -5.26 8.81
CA ARG A 213 18.82 -6.40 9.14
C ARG A 213 18.07 -7.73 9.16
N SER A 214 16.87 -7.76 9.75
CA SER A 214 16.03 -8.97 9.79
C SER A 214 15.56 -9.38 8.39
N LEU A 215 15.23 -8.40 7.55
CA LEU A 215 14.84 -8.64 6.17
C LEU A 215 16.02 -9.19 5.37
N ALA A 216 17.23 -8.59 5.52
CA ALA A 216 18.44 -9.08 4.87
C ALA A 216 18.76 -10.54 5.23
N ALA A 217 18.73 -10.86 6.53
CA ALA A 217 18.98 -12.22 7.02
C ALA A 217 17.92 -13.20 6.50
N GLY A 218 16.64 -12.83 6.60
CA GLY A 218 15.52 -13.68 6.19
C GLY A 218 15.51 -13.96 4.69
N THR A 219 15.73 -12.94 3.85
CA THR A 219 15.76 -13.15 2.40
C THR A 219 16.98 -13.93 1.95
N GLY A 220 18.14 -13.73 2.58
CA GLY A 220 19.33 -14.54 2.33
C GLY A 220 19.12 -16.02 2.67
N GLU A 221 18.55 -16.32 3.83
CA GLU A 221 18.27 -17.71 4.25
C GLU A 221 17.24 -18.38 3.33
N ILE A 222 16.16 -17.69 2.97
CA ILE A 222 15.12 -18.22 2.08
C ILE A 222 15.70 -18.45 0.67
N ALA A 223 16.48 -17.51 0.13
CA ALA A 223 17.10 -17.64 -1.18
C ALA A 223 18.05 -18.84 -1.24
N GLY A 224 18.97 -18.95 -0.28
CA GLY A 224 19.89 -20.08 -0.18
C GLY A 224 19.16 -21.42 -0.03
N TRP A 225 18.14 -21.47 0.83
CA TRP A 225 17.33 -22.68 1.00
C TRP A 225 16.58 -23.06 -0.28
N ALA A 226 16.02 -22.11 -1.01
CA ALA A 226 15.33 -22.38 -2.27
C ALA A 226 16.28 -22.93 -3.33
N LEU A 227 17.47 -22.34 -3.48
CA LEU A 227 18.52 -22.81 -4.40
C LEU A 227 18.97 -24.24 -4.06
N VAL A 228 19.28 -24.51 -2.78
CA VAL A 228 19.71 -25.84 -2.32
C VAL A 228 18.61 -26.89 -2.51
N SER A 229 17.36 -26.55 -2.15
CA SER A 229 16.24 -27.48 -2.25
C SER A 229 15.90 -27.82 -3.70
N GLY A 230 15.89 -26.81 -4.58
CA GLY A 230 15.64 -27.01 -6.02
C GLY A 230 16.77 -27.80 -6.69
N ASP A 231 18.04 -27.48 -6.41
CA ASP A 231 19.18 -28.22 -6.96
C ASP A 231 19.23 -29.69 -6.50
N ALA A 232 18.90 -29.96 -5.23
CA ALA A 232 18.78 -31.32 -4.73
C ALA A 232 17.64 -32.08 -5.44
N HIS A 233 16.50 -31.43 -5.66
CA HIS A 233 15.36 -32.01 -6.38
C HIS A 233 15.73 -32.35 -7.83
N GLU A 234 16.34 -31.42 -8.57
CA GLU A 234 16.84 -31.63 -9.93
C GLU A 234 17.75 -32.86 -10.04
N LYS A 235 18.71 -32.99 -9.13
CA LYS A 235 19.68 -34.11 -9.13
C LYS A 235 19.02 -35.46 -8.88
N SER A 236 17.93 -35.49 -8.12
CA SER A 236 17.18 -36.73 -7.85
C SER A 236 16.27 -37.15 -9.02
N HIS A 237 15.82 -36.20 -9.86
CA HIS A 237 14.89 -36.45 -10.97
C HIS A 237 15.55 -36.57 -12.34
N LYS A 238 16.82 -36.17 -12.47
CA LYS A 238 17.65 -36.40 -13.68
C LYS A 238 18.29 -37.79 -13.74
N ARG A 239 18.08 -38.64 -12.75
CA ARG A 239 18.48 -40.05 -12.75
C ARG A 239 17.34 -40.91 -13.25
#